data_AF-A0A818I4Q9-F1
#
_entry.id   AF-A0A818I4Q9-F1
#
_cell.length_a   1.000
_cell.length_b   1.000
_cell.length_c   1.000
_cell.angle_alpha   90.00
_cell.angle_beta   90.00
_cell.angle_gamma   90.00
#
_symmetry.space_group_name_H-M   'P 1'
#
loop_
_entity.id
_entity.type
_entity.pdbx_description
1 polymer ?
#
loop_
_entity_poly.entity_id
_entity_poly.type
_entity_poly.pdbx_seq_one_letter_code
_entity_poly.pdbx_strand_id
1 'polypeptide(L)'
;MAIKQQQATSDNAQAASDNNSLSDEDGRRIVELGYEPVFKREFGRLSSFSFAFSISGLYATIATTFIYGLQAGGAPALVWCWLIAGSGCMCIALSVAELVSAYPTSGGLYFTLKYLVPTERVPLTSWLCGWLNLLGQVAGVASADYGCSQLLLAAISMGTEFHYQPTAGHTVGVMAAIIFLHGFINSLSTKWLDRITKCPKIAVYWVFSDK
;
A
#
# COMPACT_ATOMS: atom_id res chain seq x y z
N MET A 1 19.00 -19.01 25.93
CA MET A 1 18.46 -17.64 25.75
C MET A 1 19.45 -16.71 25.06
N ALA A 2 20.74 -16.75 25.39
CA ALA A 2 21.80 -15.94 24.75
C ALA A 2 22.04 -16.22 23.24
N ILE A 3 21.88 -17.47 22.80
CA ILE A 3 22.08 -17.86 21.38
C ILE A 3 21.04 -17.20 20.45
N LYS A 4 19.79 -17.02 20.92
CA LYS A 4 18.74 -16.31 20.16
C LYS A 4 19.01 -14.80 20.06
N GLN A 5 19.69 -14.22 21.04
CA GLN A 5 20.07 -12.79 21.03
C GLN A 5 21.29 -12.54 20.12
N GLN A 6 22.24 -13.47 20.07
CA GLN A 6 23.36 -13.39 19.12
C GLN A 6 22.90 -13.56 17.67
N GLN A 7 22.01 -14.52 17.38
CA GLN A 7 21.43 -14.69 16.03
C GLN A 7 20.64 -13.46 15.57
N ALA A 8 19.79 -12.89 16.42
CA ALA A 8 19.03 -11.68 16.07
C ALA A 8 19.94 -10.44 15.86
N THR A 9 21.09 -10.39 16.51
CA THR A 9 22.06 -9.28 16.36
C THR A 9 22.91 -9.45 15.10
N SER A 10 23.31 -10.68 14.76
CA SER A 10 24.00 -10.97 13.50
C SER A 10 23.08 -10.82 12.28
N ASP A 11 21.81 -11.22 12.37
CA ASP A 11 20.83 -11.03 11.29
C ASP A 11 20.55 -9.54 11.03
N ASN A 12 20.50 -8.72 12.10
CA ASN A 12 20.36 -7.26 11.97
C ASN A 12 21.63 -6.58 11.43
N ALA A 13 22.83 -7.05 11.81
CA ALA A 13 24.09 -6.51 11.31
C ALA A 13 24.28 -6.83 9.82
N GLN A 14 23.88 -8.02 9.39
CA GLN A 14 23.96 -8.46 8.00
C GLN A 14 22.89 -7.80 7.12
N ALA A 15 21.67 -7.62 7.64
CA ALA A 15 20.64 -6.81 6.97
C ALA A 15 21.05 -5.33 6.82
N ALA A 16 21.78 -4.77 7.80
CA ALA A 16 22.29 -3.41 7.73
C ALA A 16 23.45 -3.25 6.74
N SER A 17 24.37 -4.21 6.64
CA SER A 17 25.46 -4.14 5.64
C SER A 17 24.93 -4.29 4.21
N ASP A 18 23.94 -5.17 4.00
CA ASP A 18 23.30 -5.36 2.69
C ASP A 18 22.53 -4.10 2.24
N ASN A 19 21.91 -3.38 3.17
CA ASN A 19 21.21 -2.12 2.84
C ASN A 19 22.19 -1.05 2.35
N ASN A 20 23.40 -1.01 2.91
CA ASN A 20 24.40 0.00 2.59
C ASN A 20 25.08 -0.29 1.23
N SER A 21 25.43 -1.55 0.95
CA SER A 21 26.04 -1.95 -0.32
C SER A 21 25.11 -1.74 -1.53
N LEU A 22 23.82 -2.08 -1.38
CA LEU A 22 22.81 -1.89 -2.44
C LEU A 22 22.49 -0.40 -2.68
N SER A 23 22.49 0.42 -1.63
CA SER A 23 22.30 1.87 -1.77
C SER A 23 23.44 2.52 -2.57
N ASP A 24 24.67 2.02 -2.40
CA ASP A 24 25.85 2.48 -3.14
C ASP A 24 25.81 2.01 -4.61
N GLU A 25 25.39 0.77 -4.89
CA GLU A 25 25.24 0.25 -6.26
C GLU A 25 24.11 0.93 -7.05
N ASP A 26 22.93 1.12 -6.43
CA ASP A 26 21.83 1.85 -7.03
C ASP A 26 22.21 3.32 -7.26
N GLY A 27 22.91 3.94 -6.30
CA GLY A 27 23.42 5.31 -6.43
C GLY A 27 24.34 5.46 -7.64
N ARG A 28 25.23 4.48 -7.89
CA ARG A 28 26.10 4.47 -9.07
C ARG A 28 25.32 4.35 -10.38
N ARG A 29 24.30 3.49 -10.44
CA ARG A 29 23.42 3.36 -11.64
C ARG A 29 22.61 4.63 -11.92
N ILE A 30 22.14 5.32 -10.89
CA ILE A 30 21.39 6.59 -11.04
C ILE A 30 22.30 7.71 -11.58
N VAL A 31 23.55 7.77 -11.11
CA VAL A 31 24.56 8.71 -11.62
C VAL A 31 24.95 8.40 -13.07
N GLU A 32 25.06 7.12 -13.44
CA GLU A 32 25.26 6.70 -14.84
C GLU A 32 24.10 7.09 -15.76
N LEU A 33 22.87 7.16 -15.23
CA LEU A 33 21.69 7.65 -15.94
C LEU A 33 21.60 9.19 -15.99
N GLY A 34 22.59 9.90 -15.44
CA GLY A 34 22.69 11.37 -15.46
C GLY A 34 21.82 12.08 -14.43
N TYR A 35 21.43 11.40 -13.35
CA TYR A 35 20.58 11.96 -12.29
C TYR A 35 21.36 12.05 -10.97
N GLU A 36 21.27 13.17 -10.26
CA GLU A 36 21.87 13.32 -8.93
C GLU A 36 20.83 12.89 -7.87
N PRO A 37 21.11 11.89 -7.02
CA PRO A 37 20.15 11.42 -6.02
C PRO A 37 19.95 12.48 -4.91
N VAL A 38 18.85 13.22 -4.99
CA VAL A 38 18.54 14.35 -4.07
C VAL A 38 17.86 13.89 -2.76
N PHE A 39 17.37 12.65 -2.69
CA PHE A 39 16.67 12.10 -1.51
C PHE A 39 17.56 11.12 -0.72
N LYS A 40 17.69 11.36 0.60
CA LYS A 40 18.32 10.39 1.52
C LYS A 40 17.42 9.15 1.65
N ARG A 41 17.96 7.96 1.37
CA ARG A 41 17.26 6.68 1.55
C ARG A 41 17.23 6.33 3.05
N GLU A 42 16.16 6.73 3.72
CA GLU A 42 15.98 6.47 5.17
C GLU A 42 15.21 5.17 5.48
N PHE A 43 14.60 4.53 4.48
CA PHE A 43 13.86 3.28 4.65
C PHE A 43 14.72 2.05 4.31
N GLY A 44 15.00 1.22 5.31
CA GLY A 44 15.65 -0.08 5.12
C GLY A 44 14.72 -1.12 4.45
N ARG A 45 15.28 -2.20 3.89
CA ARG A 45 14.54 -3.25 3.14
C ARG A 45 13.33 -3.82 3.88
N LEU A 46 13.50 -4.15 5.16
CA LEU A 46 12.43 -4.71 5.98
C LEU A 46 11.34 -3.68 6.31
N SER A 47 11.72 -2.41 6.46
CA SER A 47 10.78 -1.32 6.72
C SER A 47 9.91 -1.05 5.48
N SER A 48 10.52 -0.98 4.29
CA SER A 48 9.79 -0.83 3.02
C SER A 48 8.86 -2.01 2.73
N PHE A 49 9.30 -3.24 3.01
CA PHE A 49 8.45 -4.42 2.87
C PHE A 49 7.26 -4.41 3.85
N SER A 50 7.52 -4.09 5.12
CA SER A 50 6.46 -4.00 6.14
C SER A 50 5.45 -2.90 5.83
N PHE A 51 5.93 -1.78 5.30
CA PHE A 51 5.08 -0.68 4.85
C PHE A 51 4.20 -1.09 3.66
N ALA A 52 4.76 -1.77 2.66
CA ALA A 52 4.00 -2.28 1.52
C ALA A 52 2.93 -3.31 1.95
N PHE A 53 3.29 -4.22 2.85
CA PHE A 53 2.34 -5.20 3.42
C PHE A 53 1.21 -4.52 4.19
N SER A 54 1.53 -3.50 4.99
CA SER A 54 0.55 -2.74 5.75
C SER A 54 -0.45 -2.00 4.86
N ILE A 55 -0.01 -1.41 3.75
CA ILE A 55 -0.89 -0.68 2.82
C ILE A 55 -1.80 -1.63 2.05
N SER A 56 -1.36 -2.86 1.81
CA SER A 56 -2.09 -3.82 0.97
C SER A 56 -3.42 -4.29 1.58
N GLY A 57 -3.67 -4.04 2.87
CA GLY A 57 -5.00 -4.22 3.47
C GLY A 57 -5.60 -5.62 3.25
N LEU A 58 -4.75 -6.66 3.26
CA LEU A 58 -5.11 -8.01 2.79
C LEU A 58 -6.32 -8.57 3.53
N TYR A 59 -6.39 -8.34 4.84
CA TYR A 59 -7.46 -8.86 5.68
C TYR A 59 -8.84 -8.30 5.28
N ALA A 60 -8.97 -6.98 5.14
CA ALA A 60 -10.22 -6.34 4.78
C ALA A 60 -10.66 -6.71 3.35
N THR A 61 -9.70 -6.81 2.43
CA THR A 61 -9.96 -7.19 1.04
C THR A 61 -10.50 -8.62 0.93
N ILE A 62 -9.92 -9.56 1.68
CA ILE A 62 -10.40 -10.95 1.72
C ILE A 62 -11.80 -11.00 2.34
N ALA A 63 -12.01 -10.33 3.48
CA ALA A 63 -13.31 -10.33 4.17
C ALA A 63 -14.46 -9.81 3.28
N THR A 64 -14.22 -8.77 2.50
CA THR A 64 -15.22 -8.18 1.60
C THR A 64 -15.45 -8.99 0.32
N THR A 65 -14.42 -9.70 -0.17
CA THR A 65 -14.48 -10.36 -1.49
C THR A 65 -14.84 -11.84 -1.41
N PHE A 66 -14.63 -12.48 -0.26
CA PHE A 66 -14.79 -13.93 -0.07
C PHE A 66 -16.18 -14.46 -0.49
N ILE A 67 -17.23 -13.68 -0.21
CA ILE A 67 -18.61 -14.07 -0.53
C ILE A 67 -18.84 -14.23 -2.03
N TYR A 68 -18.22 -13.39 -2.87
CA TYR A 68 -18.43 -13.41 -4.32
C TYR A 68 -17.86 -14.68 -4.95
N GLY A 69 -16.66 -15.10 -4.54
CA GLY A 69 -16.08 -16.33 -5.04
C GLY A 69 -16.80 -17.58 -4.55
N LEU A 70 -17.35 -17.53 -3.32
CA LEU A 70 -18.15 -18.63 -2.79
C LEU A 70 -19.47 -18.80 -3.56
N GLN A 71 -20.15 -17.70 -3.91
CA GLN A 71 -21.38 -17.75 -4.70
C GLN A 71 -21.15 -18.15 -6.17
N ALA A 72 -20.02 -17.76 -6.76
CA ALA A 72 -19.75 -18.00 -8.18
C ALA A 72 -19.33 -19.45 -8.49
N GLY A 73 -18.58 -20.11 -7.60
CA GLY A 73 -18.02 -21.44 -7.89
C GLY A 73 -17.81 -22.35 -6.67
N GLY A 74 -18.37 -21.97 -5.52
CA GLY A 74 -18.21 -22.71 -4.27
C GLY A 74 -16.80 -22.67 -3.69
N ALA A 75 -16.58 -23.44 -2.62
CA ALA A 75 -15.30 -23.53 -1.92
C ALA A 75 -14.08 -23.92 -2.80
N PRO A 76 -14.17 -24.89 -3.75
CA PRO A 76 -13.00 -25.28 -4.54
C PRO A 76 -12.58 -24.20 -5.54
N ALA A 77 -13.51 -23.39 -6.06
CA ALA A 77 -13.18 -22.30 -6.96
C ALA A 77 -12.30 -21.25 -6.26
N LEU A 78 -12.59 -20.92 -5.00
CA LEU A 78 -11.78 -19.97 -4.23
C LEU A 78 -10.31 -20.39 -4.12
N VAL A 79 -10.05 -21.67 -3.85
CA VAL A 79 -8.68 -22.19 -3.67
C VAL A 79 -7.92 -22.20 -5.00
N TRP A 80 -8.53 -22.72 -6.06
CA TRP A 80 -7.89 -22.82 -7.37
C TRP A 80 -7.74 -21.46 -8.06
N CYS A 81 -8.74 -20.58 -7.97
CA CYS A 81 -8.63 -19.22 -8.49
C CYS A 81 -7.53 -18.45 -7.78
N TRP A 82 -7.38 -18.60 -6.45
CA TRP A 82 -6.32 -17.93 -5.71
C TRP A 82 -4.93 -18.41 -6.13
N LEU A 83 -4.72 -19.72 -6.31
CA LEU A 83 -3.43 -20.27 -6.76
C LEU A 83 -3.07 -19.83 -8.19
N ILE A 84 -4.02 -19.86 -9.11
CA ILE A 84 -3.80 -19.48 -10.52
C ILE A 84 -3.59 -17.96 -10.63
N ALA A 85 -4.40 -17.16 -9.94
CA ALA A 85 -4.21 -15.71 -9.93
C ALA A 85 -2.88 -15.34 -9.25
N GLY A 86 -2.53 -16.01 -8.15
CA GLY A 86 -1.27 -15.81 -7.44
C GLY A 86 -0.04 -16.09 -8.29
N SER A 87 -0.05 -17.16 -9.09
CA SER A 87 1.07 -17.45 -10.00
C SER A 87 1.21 -16.39 -11.11
N GLY A 88 0.10 -15.92 -11.68
CA GLY A 88 0.10 -14.81 -12.63
C GLY A 88 0.63 -13.51 -12.02
N CYS A 89 0.18 -13.16 -10.82
CA CYS A 89 0.67 -12.00 -10.08
C CYS A 89 2.17 -12.10 -9.78
N MET A 90 2.68 -13.30 -9.46
CA MET A 90 4.11 -13.51 -9.22
C MET A 90 4.94 -13.31 -10.48
N CYS A 91 4.49 -13.79 -11.64
CA CYS A 91 5.15 -13.53 -12.92
C CYS A 91 5.24 -12.03 -13.21
N ILE A 92 4.14 -11.28 -13.03
CA ILE A 92 4.12 -9.83 -13.21
C ILE A 92 5.07 -9.14 -12.22
N ALA A 93 5.06 -9.56 -10.95
CA ALA A 93 5.94 -9.02 -9.92
C ALA A 93 7.43 -9.24 -10.25
N LEU A 94 7.79 -10.41 -10.78
CA LEU A 94 9.15 -10.70 -11.22
C LEU A 94 9.56 -9.81 -12.40
N SER A 95 8.69 -9.63 -13.40
CA SER A 95 8.97 -8.71 -14.52
C SER A 95 9.17 -7.27 -14.06
N VAL A 96 8.36 -6.80 -13.11
CA VAL A 96 8.52 -5.45 -12.53
C VAL A 96 9.80 -5.37 -11.70
N ALA A 97 10.17 -6.43 -10.97
CA ALA A 97 11.40 -6.47 -10.18
C ALA A 97 12.66 -6.37 -11.07
N GLU A 98 12.67 -7.04 -12.22
CA GLU A 98 13.75 -6.89 -13.21
C GLU A 98 13.85 -5.44 -13.73
N LEU A 99 12.71 -4.83 -14.03
CA LEU A 99 12.65 -3.44 -14.50
C LEU A 99 13.18 -2.46 -13.44
N VAL A 100 12.77 -2.62 -12.18
CA VAL A 100 13.18 -1.73 -11.07
C VAL A 100 14.67 -1.92 -10.73
N SER A 101 15.21 -3.14 -10.86
CA SER A 101 16.65 -3.39 -10.69
C SER A 101 17.49 -2.70 -11.77
N ALA A 102 17.00 -2.70 -13.02
CA ALA A 102 17.68 -2.02 -14.12
C ALA A 102 17.59 -0.49 -14.03
N TYR A 103 16.45 0.04 -13.56
CA TYR A 103 16.18 1.47 -13.49
C TYR A 103 15.68 1.88 -12.09
N PRO A 104 16.58 2.02 -11.10
CA PRO A 104 16.21 2.44 -9.75
C PRO A 104 15.96 3.95 -9.69
N THR A 105 14.96 4.46 -10.42
CA THR A 105 14.65 5.91 -10.45
C THR A 105 13.37 6.24 -9.71
N SER A 106 13.36 7.35 -8.98
CA SER A 106 12.21 7.83 -8.18
C SER A 106 10.98 8.26 -9.02
N GLY A 107 11.08 8.23 -10.36
CA GLY A 107 10.04 8.68 -11.30
C GLY A 107 8.98 7.63 -11.70
N GLY A 108 9.06 6.41 -11.17
CA GLY A 108 8.10 5.34 -11.41
C GLY A 108 8.04 4.85 -12.87
N LEU A 109 7.00 4.07 -13.21
CA LEU A 109 6.82 3.46 -14.53
C LEU A 109 6.82 4.48 -15.69
N TYR A 110 6.35 5.70 -15.46
CA TYR A 110 6.35 6.76 -16.46
C TYR A 110 7.75 7.12 -16.95
N PHE A 111 8.72 7.18 -16.02
CA PHE A 111 10.10 7.54 -16.34
C PHE A 111 10.84 6.39 -17.04
N THR A 112 10.60 5.15 -16.61
CA THR A 112 11.21 3.96 -17.24
C THR A 112 10.75 3.75 -18.68
N LEU A 113 9.55 4.22 -19.06
CA LEU A 113 9.07 4.15 -20.44
C LEU A 113 9.94 4.92 -21.44
N LYS A 114 10.66 5.96 -21.00
CA LYS A 114 11.62 6.69 -21.84
C LYS A 114 12.76 5.80 -22.35
N TYR A 115 13.14 4.80 -21.56
CA TYR A 115 14.25 3.89 -21.87
C TYR A 115 13.79 2.60 -22.56
N LEU A 116 12.49 2.27 -22.46
CA LEU A 116 11.93 1.01 -22.96
C LEU A 116 11.20 1.16 -24.31
N VAL A 117 10.72 2.36 -24.65
CA VAL A 117 9.93 2.63 -25.87
C VAL A 117 10.77 3.43 -26.87
N PRO A 118 10.66 3.15 -28.20
CA PRO A 118 11.32 3.97 -29.22
C PRO A 118 10.93 5.45 -29.09
N THR A 119 11.93 6.34 -29.23
CA THR A 119 11.88 7.78 -28.93
C THR A 119 10.70 8.53 -29.54
N GLU A 120 10.21 8.06 -30.70
CA GLU A 120 9.09 8.65 -31.42
C GLU A 120 7.72 8.42 -30.74
N ARG A 121 7.58 7.33 -29.97
CA ARG A 121 6.32 6.93 -29.31
C ARG A 121 6.29 7.19 -27.80
N VAL A 122 7.45 7.50 -27.20
CA VAL A 122 7.59 7.83 -25.77
C VAL A 122 6.52 8.81 -25.25
N PRO A 123 6.25 9.98 -25.88
CA PRO A 123 5.30 10.93 -25.31
C PRO A 123 3.87 10.37 -25.23
N LEU A 124 3.42 9.60 -26.24
CA LEU A 124 2.08 9.01 -26.25
C LEU A 124 1.97 7.86 -25.25
N THR A 125 2.95 6.97 -25.20
CA THR A 125 2.93 5.82 -24.27
C THR A 125 3.05 6.25 -22.82
N SER A 126 3.88 7.25 -22.54
CA SER A 126 4.04 7.80 -21.19
C SER A 126 2.79 8.57 -20.76
N TRP A 127 2.15 9.34 -21.66
CA TRP A 127 0.87 10.00 -21.38
C TRP A 127 -0.24 8.99 -21.06
N LEU A 128 -0.39 7.94 -21.88
CA LEU A 128 -1.37 6.88 -21.64
C LEU A 128 -1.10 6.13 -20.33
N CYS A 129 0.15 5.78 -20.06
CA CYS A 129 0.54 5.13 -18.81
C CYS A 129 0.22 6.01 -17.59
N GLY A 130 0.49 7.32 -17.67
CA GLY A 130 0.15 8.27 -16.61
C GLY A 130 -1.36 8.32 -16.34
N TRP A 131 -2.19 8.37 -17.39
CA TRP A 131 -3.64 8.35 -17.23
C TRP A 131 -4.17 7.03 -16.69
N LEU A 132 -3.67 5.90 -17.19
CA LEU A 132 -4.06 4.59 -16.67
C LEU A 132 -3.67 4.41 -15.20
N ASN A 133 -2.49 4.91 -14.80
CA ASN A 133 -2.07 4.92 -13.41
C ASN A 133 -2.98 5.82 -12.56
N LEU A 134 -3.31 7.02 -13.03
CA LEU A 134 -4.23 7.92 -12.33
C LEU A 134 -5.62 7.31 -12.14
N LEU A 135 -6.20 6.76 -13.22
CA LEU A 135 -7.50 6.10 -13.18
C LEU A 135 -7.48 4.87 -12.27
N GLY A 136 -6.41 4.08 -12.30
CA GLY A 136 -6.21 2.93 -11.42
C GLY A 136 -6.19 3.34 -9.94
N GLN A 137 -5.47 4.42 -9.60
CA GLN A 137 -5.43 4.93 -8.24
C GLN A 137 -6.79 5.47 -7.78
N VAL A 138 -7.50 6.22 -8.64
CA VAL A 138 -8.84 6.75 -8.31
C VAL A 138 -9.84 5.60 -8.11
N ALA A 139 -9.85 4.61 -9.01
CA ALA A 139 -10.71 3.44 -8.90
C ALA A 139 -10.34 2.59 -7.67
N GLY A 140 -9.05 2.46 -7.36
CA GLY A 140 -8.55 1.73 -6.20
C GLY A 140 -9.03 2.34 -4.88
N VAL A 141 -8.91 3.66 -4.71
CA VAL A 141 -9.42 4.37 -3.53
C VAL A 141 -10.93 4.22 -3.41
N ALA A 142 -11.67 4.42 -4.52
CA ALA A 142 -13.13 4.27 -4.51
C ALA A 142 -13.58 2.85 -4.12
N SER A 143 -12.88 1.82 -4.60
CA SER A 143 -13.14 0.42 -4.25
C SER A 143 -12.87 0.13 -2.77
N ALA A 144 -11.75 0.63 -2.24
CA ALA A 144 -11.39 0.45 -0.83
C ALA A 144 -12.41 1.13 0.11
N ASP A 145 -12.83 2.35 -0.19
CA ASP A 145 -13.80 3.09 0.62
C ASP A 145 -15.20 2.47 0.54
N TYR A 146 -15.57 1.90 -0.60
CA TYR A 146 -16.79 1.09 -0.73
C TYR A 146 -16.72 -0.15 0.17
N GLY A 147 -15.60 -0.89 0.14
CA GLY A 147 -15.38 -2.04 1.02
C GLY A 147 -15.42 -1.68 2.51
N CYS A 148 -14.81 -0.55 2.88
CA CYS A 148 -14.85 -0.02 4.25
C CYS A 148 -16.28 0.30 4.69
N SER A 149 -17.06 0.96 3.82
CA SER A 149 -18.47 1.27 4.09
C SER A 149 -19.29 0.01 4.34
N GLN A 150 -19.11 -1.03 3.52
CA GLN A 150 -19.79 -2.31 3.68
C GLN A 150 -19.46 -2.97 5.03
N LEU A 151 -18.19 -2.96 5.43
CA LEU A 151 -17.77 -3.49 6.73
C LEU A 151 -18.36 -2.68 7.90
N LEU A 152 -18.40 -1.36 7.79
CA LEU A 152 -18.97 -0.48 8.82
C LEU A 152 -20.47 -0.70 8.99
N LEU A 153 -21.22 -0.75 7.87
CA LEU A 153 -22.67 -1.02 7.92
C LEU A 153 -22.97 -2.43 8.44
N ALA A 154 -22.14 -3.41 8.09
CA ALA A 154 -22.26 -4.77 8.63
C ALA A 154 -22.06 -4.79 10.16
N ALA A 155 -21.06 -4.05 10.67
CA ALA A 155 -20.82 -3.92 12.11
C ALA A 155 -22.00 -3.26 12.84
N ILE A 156 -22.58 -2.21 12.26
CA ILE A 156 -23.76 -1.53 12.82
C ILE A 156 -24.97 -2.47 12.82
N SER A 157 -25.21 -3.21 11.74
CA SER A 157 -26.31 -4.17 11.64
C SER A 157 -26.20 -5.26 12.71
N MET A 158 -25.00 -5.79 12.94
CA MET A 158 -24.74 -6.76 14.02
C MET A 158 -24.97 -6.17 15.41
N GLY A 159 -24.59 -4.91 15.65
CA GLY A 159 -24.78 -4.22 16.92
C GLY A 159 -26.22 -3.85 17.25
N THR A 160 -27.12 -3.89 16.25
CA THR A 160 -28.54 -3.53 16.39
C THR A 160 -29.47 -4.76 16.29
N GLU A 161 -28.95 -5.95 16.60
CA GLU A 161 -29.67 -7.24 16.48
C GLU A 161 -30.36 -7.43 15.11
N PHE A 162 -29.71 -6.99 14.02
CA PHE A 162 -30.23 -7.06 12.65
C PHE A 162 -31.54 -6.29 12.38
N HIS A 163 -31.96 -5.39 13.27
CA HIS A 163 -33.11 -4.51 13.03
C HIS A 163 -32.84 -3.48 11.91
N TYR A 164 -31.57 -3.17 11.67
CA TYR A 164 -31.13 -2.30 10.58
C TYR A 164 -30.58 -3.12 9.41
N GLN A 165 -31.23 -2.99 8.25
CA GLN A 165 -30.83 -3.63 7.00
C GLN A 165 -30.13 -2.60 6.09
N PRO A 166 -28.83 -2.79 5.78
CA PRO A 166 -28.08 -1.92 4.88
C PRO A 166 -28.76 -1.82 3.51
N THR A 167 -29.20 -0.61 3.13
CA THR A 167 -29.73 -0.33 1.78
C THR A 167 -28.61 0.25 0.92
N ALA A 168 -28.65 0.03 -0.40
CA ALA A 168 -27.64 0.55 -1.34
C ALA A 168 -27.40 2.07 -1.20
N GLY A 169 -28.47 2.86 -0.94
CA GLY A 169 -28.36 4.29 -0.70
C GLY A 169 -27.56 4.64 0.57
N HIS A 170 -27.67 3.84 1.63
CA HIS A 170 -26.89 4.04 2.86
C HIS A 170 -25.41 3.69 2.65
N THR A 171 -25.10 2.63 1.90
CA THR A 171 -23.72 2.29 1.55
C THR A 171 -23.05 3.41 0.77
N VAL A 172 -23.72 3.96 -0.26
CA VAL A 172 -23.16 5.06 -1.07
C VAL A 172 -23.03 6.35 -0.25
N GLY A 173 -24.01 6.65 0.63
CA GLY A 173 -23.93 7.80 1.53
C GLY A 173 -22.75 7.73 2.50
N VAL A 174 -22.51 6.56 3.09
CA VAL A 174 -21.37 6.33 3.99
C VAL A 174 -20.04 6.33 3.24
N MET A 175 -19.99 5.74 2.04
CA MET A 175 -18.83 5.83 1.16
C MET A 175 -18.46 7.28 0.85
N ALA A 176 -19.44 8.11 0.48
CA ALA A 176 -19.20 9.53 0.20
C ALA A 176 -18.66 10.29 1.42
N ALA A 177 -19.19 9.98 2.61
CA ALA A 177 -18.69 10.57 3.86
C ALA A 177 -17.26 10.14 4.19
N ILE A 178 -16.92 8.87 3.99
CA ILE A 178 -15.56 8.32 4.20
C ILE A 178 -14.57 8.93 3.21
N ILE A 179 -14.91 9.01 1.92
CA ILE A 179 -14.07 9.65 0.90
C ILE A 179 -13.81 11.12 1.24
N PHE A 180 -14.85 11.85 1.66
CA PHE A 180 -14.70 13.25 2.04
C PHE A 180 -13.81 13.41 3.27
N LEU A 181 -13.95 12.52 4.27
CA LEU A 181 -13.10 12.49 5.45
C LEU A 181 -11.64 12.17 5.09
N HIS A 182 -11.39 11.17 4.25
CA HIS A 182 -10.05 10.84 3.75
C HIS A 182 -9.44 12.01 2.98
N GLY A 183 -10.21 12.66 2.10
CA GLY A 183 -9.79 13.86 1.38
C GLY A 183 -9.46 15.02 2.31
N PHE A 184 -10.28 15.23 3.35
CA PHE A 184 -10.04 16.24 4.38
C PHE A 184 -8.77 15.96 5.18
N ILE A 185 -8.58 14.71 5.63
CA ILE A 185 -7.37 14.26 6.33
C ILE A 185 -6.14 14.44 5.44
N ASN A 186 -6.23 14.10 4.15
CA ASN A 186 -5.14 14.25 3.19
C ASN A 186 -4.81 15.72 2.90
N SER A 187 -5.82 16.60 2.95
CA SER A 187 -5.65 18.05 2.79
C SER A 187 -5.07 18.74 4.04
N LEU A 188 -5.16 18.11 5.21
CA LEU A 188 -4.51 18.59 6.44
C LEU A 188 -2.99 18.34 6.38
N SER A 189 -2.25 19.37 5.97
CA SER A 189 -0.78 19.38 5.93
C SER A 189 -0.14 19.02 7.29
N THR A 190 1.00 18.33 7.23
CA THR A 190 1.92 17.78 8.25
C THR A 190 2.07 18.59 9.57
N LYS A 191 1.71 19.87 9.57
CA LYS A 191 1.67 20.75 10.74
C LYS A 191 0.56 20.40 11.75
N TRP A 192 -0.55 19.80 11.31
CA TRP A 192 -1.62 19.36 12.20
C TRP A 192 -1.28 18.04 12.93
N LEU A 193 -0.61 17.12 12.23
CA LEU A 193 -0.08 15.89 12.85
C LEU A 193 0.96 16.21 13.93
N ASP A 194 1.88 17.16 13.71
CA ASP A 194 2.83 17.61 14.75
C ASP A 194 2.13 18.25 15.97
N ARG A 195 0.95 18.87 15.80
CA ARG A 195 0.13 19.36 16.94
C ARG A 195 -0.58 18.24 17.69
N ILE A 196 -1.07 17.22 16.99
CA ILE A 196 -1.74 16.06 17.61
C ILE A 196 -0.71 15.18 18.33
N THR A 197 0.48 14.98 17.76
CA THR A 197 1.61 14.26 18.38
C THR A 197 2.27 15.02 19.53
N LYS A 198 1.97 16.32 19.71
CA LYS A 198 2.33 17.10 20.92
C LYS A 198 1.26 17.04 22.03
N CYS A 199 0.09 16.47 21.76
CA CYS A 199 -0.94 16.14 22.75
C CYS A 199 -0.85 14.76 23.47
N PRO A 200 0.27 14.01 23.55
CA PRO A 200 0.37 12.84 24.43
C PRO A 200 0.21 13.18 25.91
N LYS A 201 0.40 14.46 26.29
CA LYS A 201 0.16 14.89 27.67
C LYS A 201 -1.30 14.70 28.08
N ILE A 202 -2.29 14.88 27.20
CA ILE A 202 -3.69 14.68 27.60
C ILE A 202 -3.99 13.18 27.79
N ALA A 203 -3.53 12.29 26.90
CA ALA A 203 -3.81 10.85 27.01
C ALA A 203 -3.09 10.19 28.21
N VAL A 204 -1.84 10.60 28.49
CA VAL A 204 -1.10 10.10 29.66
C VAL A 204 -1.69 10.67 30.97
N TYR A 205 -2.12 11.93 31.01
CA TYR A 205 -2.80 12.47 32.21
C TYR A 205 -4.15 11.78 32.47
N TRP A 206 -4.91 11.41 31.43
CA TRP A 206 -6.18 10.69 31.61
C TRP A 206 -5.98 9.26 32.13
N VAL A 207 -4.93 8.55 31.73
CA VAL A 207 -4.65 7.18 32.23
C VAL A 207 -4.08 7.16 33.66
N PHE A 208 -3.38 8.21 34.08
CA PHE A 208 -2.81 8.31 35.43
C PHE A 208 -3.69 9.04 36.46
N SER A 209 -4.82 9.64 36.05
CA SER A 209 -5.76 10.30 36.97
C SER A 209 -6.86 9.38 37.52
N ASP A 210 -6.88 8.12 37.10
CA ASP A 210 -7.85 7.08 37.54
C ASP A 210 -7.24 6.08 38.54
N LYS A 211 -6.13 6.46 39.20
CA LYS A 211 -5.58 5.78 40.38
C LYS A 211 -5.40 6.77 41.53
#